data_AF-A0A353KRD7-F1
#
_entry.id   AF-A0A353KRD7-F1
#
_cell.length_a   1.000
_cell.length_b   1.000
_cell.length_c   1.000
_cell.angle_alpha   90.00
_cell.angle_beta   90.00
_cell.angle_gamma   90.00
#
_symmetry.space_group_name_H-M   'P 1'
#
loop_
_entity.id
_entity.type
_entity.pdbx_description
1 polymer ?
#
loop_
_entity_poly.entity_id
_entity_poly.type
_entity_poly.pdbx_seq_one_letter_code
_entity_poly.pdbx_strand_id
1 'polypeptide(L)'
;MNALKLTVLNNIPHGSRLFVNGAEIALKRAKSGVKEAVVYAENGEYDIIVKNFLWAGLPFFKWFLFTLFFWLVSVFGIFDVHGDGSCYAVNARLKAKSDGDASLTLKFGLFKDGAPVFTVVQSDAETEEISNVYALDKRAKRRNRIYGIVRILSAIAVAAALAALIFGRN
;
A
#
# COMPACT_ATOMS: atom_id res chain seq x y z
N MET A 1 6.26 2.26 31.85
CA MET A 1 5.90 2.34 30.43
C MET A 1 7.17 2.03 29.66
N ASN A 2 7.14 0.99 28.84
CA ASN A 2 8.30 0.58 28.06
C ASN A 2 8.22 1.25 26.68
N ALA A 3 9.35 1.68 26.14
CA ALA A 3 9.43 2.30 24.83
C ALA A 3 9.99 1.30 23.81
N LEU A 4 9.27 1.11 22.70
CA LEU A 4 9.79 0.41 21.52
C LEU A 4 10.18 1.41 20.46
N LYS A 5 11.49 1.47 20.16
CA LYS A 5 12.01 2.19 19.00
C LYS A 5 11.88 1.33 17.75
N LEU A 6 10.88 1.63 16.93
CA LEU A 6 10.65 0.98 15.65
C LEU A 6 11.39 1.71 14.53
N THR A 7 12.29 0.99 13.86
CA THR A 7 13.05 1.46 12.71
C THR A 7 12.60 0.72 11.47
N VAL A 8 12.37 1.44 10.38
CA VAL A 8 11.92 0.89 9.11
C VAL A 8 12.96 1.17 8.02
N LEU A 9 13.54 0.09 7.51
CA LEU A 9 14.41 0.07 6.34
C LEU A 9 13.56 -0.14 5.08
N ASN A 10 13.87 0.62 4.03
CA ASN A 10 13.05 0.79 2.82
C ASN A 10 11.70 1.49 3.12
N ASN A 11 10.98 1.84 2.06
CA ASN A 11 9.63 2.38 2.22
C ASN A 11 8.65 1.27 2.57
N ILE A 12 7.69 1.58 3.45
CA ILE A 12 6.49 0.77 3.62
C ILE A 12 5.84 0.59 2.22
N PRO A 13 5.32 -0.61 1.92
CA PRO A 13 4.68 -0.90 0.65
C PRO A 13 3.56 0.13 0.36
N HIS A 14 3.56 0.71 -0.84
CA HIS A 14 2.64 1.78 -1.22
C HIS A 14 1.18 1.43 -0.92
N GLY A 15 0.43 2.36 -0.33
CA GLY A 15 -0.97 2.16 0.09
C GLY A 15 -1.15 1.34 1.37
N SER A 16 -0.07 0.86 1.99
CA SER A 16 -0.11 0.19 3.29
C SER A 16 0.09 1.17 4.43
N ARG A 17 -0.50 0.84 5.57
CA ARG A 17 -0.42 1.58 6.82
C ARG A 17 0.12 0.66 7.90
N LEU A 18 0.88 1.24 8.80
CA LEU A 18 1.46 0.57 9.95
C LEU A 18 0.63 0.91 11.19
N PHE A 19 0.25 -0.12 11.93
CA PHE A 19 -0.49 -0.03 13.17
C PHE A 19 0.33 -0.69 14.28
N VAL A 20 0.35 -0.09 15.46
CA VAL A 20 0.87 -0.74 16.66
C VAL A 20 -0.19 -0.63 17.75
N ASN A 21 -0.52 -1.75 18.38
CA ASN A 21 -1.58 -1.83 19.41
C ASN A 21 -2.92 -1.24 18.93
N GLY A 22 -3.23 -1.44 17.65
CA GLY A 22 -4.47 -0.97 17.01
C GLY A 22 -4.47 0.50 16.53
N ALA A 23 -3.48 1.32 16.93
CA ALA A 23 -3.37 2.71 16.49
C ALA A 23 -2.47 2.85 15.26
N GLU A 24 -2.88 3.66 14.27
CA GLU A 24 -2.04 3.98 13.11
C GLU A 24 -0.85 4.85 13.53
N ILE A 25 0.36 4.48 13.08
CA ILE A 25 1.58 5.20 13.44
C ILE A 25 2.22 5.81 12.20
N ALA A 26 2.41 7.13 12.25
CA ALA A 26 3.17 7.84 11.24
C ALA A 26 4.67 7.75 11.55
N LEU A 27 5.43 7.20 10.61
CA LEU A 27 6.89 7.17 10.70
C LEU A 27 7.48 8.54 10.37
N LYS A 28 8.39 9.03 11.21
CA LYS A 28 9.13 10.27 10.97
C LYS A 28 10.48 9.95 10.34
N ARG A 29 10.95 10.82 9.44
CA ARG A 29 12.27 10.67 8.82
C ARG A 29 13.33 11.19 9.79
N ALA A 30 14.26 10.31 10.19
CA ALA A 30 15.41 10.67 11.01
C ALA A 30 16.51 11.34 10.17
N LYS A 31 17.48 11.99 10.83
CA LYS A 31 18.65 12.63 10.18
C LYS A 31 19.50 11.64 9.37
N SER A 32 19.49 10.36 9.73
CA SER A 32 20.12 9.26 9.02
C SER A 32 19.44 8.91 7.69
N GLY A 33 18.28 9.51 7.39
CA GLY A 33 17.47 9.20 6.21
C GLY A 33 16.50 8.02 6.39
N VAL A 34 16.62 7.28 7.49
CA VAL A 34 15.77 6.14 7.86
C VAL A 34 14.46 6.63 8.48
N LYS A 35 13.40 5.81 8.41
CA LYS A 35 12.09 6.11 9.00
C LYS A 35 11.98 5.46 10.37
N GLU A 36 11.65 6.25 11.39
CA GLU A 36 11.60 5.79 12.79
C GLU A 36 10.30 6.24 13.47
N ALA A 37 9.84 5.45 14.44
CA ALA A 37 8.79 5.81 15.38
C ALA A 37 9.12 5.24 16.77
N VAL A 38 8.64 5.91 17.81
CA VAL A 38 8.71 5.41 19.19
C VAL A 38 7.29 5.16 19.66
N VAL A 39 7.05 3.95 20.16
CA VAL A 39 5.74 3.51 20.63
C VAL A 39 5.87 3.10 22.08
N TYR A 40 4.87 3.42 22.90
CA TYR A 40 4.87 3.05 24.31
C TYR A 40 3.80 2.02 24.59
N ALA A 41 4.13 1.04 25.43
CA ALA A 41 3.18 0.06 25.95
C ALA A 41 3.32 -0.06 27.47
N GLU A 42 2.19 -0.29 28.16
CA GLU A 42 2.18 -0.50 29.61
C GLU A 42 2.72 -1.89 29.99
N ASN A 43 2.34 -2.91 29.22
CA ASN A 43 2.68 -4.31 29.51
C ASN A 43 3.91 -4.82 28.73
N GLY A 44 4.63 -3.94 28.02
CA GLY A 44 5.77 -4.33 27.19
C GLY A 44 5.44 -5.19 25.97
N GLU A 45 4.15 -5.35 25.64
CA GLU A 45 3.66 -6.09 24.49
C GLU A 45 3.24 -5.14 23.36
N TYR A 46 3.68 -5.45 22.15
CA TYR A 46 3.45 -4.65 20.94
C TYR A 46 2.90 -5.54 19.83
N ASP A 47 1.68 -5.25 19.40
CA ASP A 47 1.04 -5.88 18.25
C ASP A 47 1.21 -5.00 17.02
N ILE A 48 2.16 -5.36 16.15
CA ILE A 48 2.56 -4.60 14.97
C ILE A 48 1.85 -5.20 13.75
N ILE A 49 1.00 -4.40 13.11
CA ILE A 49 0.21 -4.81 11.95
C ILE A 49 0.53 -3.88 10.78
N VAL A 50 0.91 -4.47 9.64
CA VAL A 50 1.01 -3.77 8.37
C VAL A 50 -0.15 -4.25 7.50
N LYS A 51 -1.04 -3.33 7.15
CA LYS A 51 -2.16 -3.65 6.26
C LYS A 51 -2.35 -2.61 5.18
N ASN A 52 -2.76 -3.04 4.00
CA ASN A 52 -3.25 -2.14 2.96
C ASN A 52 -4.75 -2.32 2.75
N PHE A 53 -5.35 -1.30 2.17
CA PHE A 53 -6.75 -1.32 1.74
C PHE A 53 -6.75 -1.21 0.22
N LEU A 54 -6.98 -2.34 -0.46
CA LEU A 54 -7.11 -2.36 -1.91
C LEU A 54 -8.48 -1.80 -2.31
N TRP A 55 -8.50 -0.86 -3.24
CA TRP A 55 -9.73 -0.28 -3.80
C TRP A 55 -10.53 -1.33 -4.58
N ALA A 56 -9.89 -2.42 -4.99
CA ALA A 56 -10.53 -3.62 -5.52
C ALA A 56 -11.61 -4.26 -4.61
N GLY A 57 -11.68 -3.89 -3.32
CA GLY A 57 -12.77 -4.26 -2.41
C GLY A 57 -14.13 -3.63 -2.77
N LEU A 58 -14.17 -2.51 -3.51
CA LEU A 58 -15.41 -1.83 -3.86
C LEU A 58 -16.29 -2.66 -4.82
N PRO A 59 -17.63 -2.48 -4.79
CA PRO A 59 -18.53 -3.03 -5.80
C PRO A 59 -18.07 -2.62 -7.22
N PHE A 60 -18.16 -3.55 -8.18
CA PHE A 60 -17.63 -3.35 -9.54
C PHE A 60 -18.18 -2.08 -10.20
N PHE A 61 -19.49 -1.83 -10.05
CA PHE A 61 -20.15 -0.65 -10.60
C PHE A 61 -19.59 0.66 -10.02
N LYS A 62 -19.43 0.73 -8.69
CA LYS A 62 -18.87 1.92 -8.02
C LYS A 62 -17.42 2.16 -8.45
N TRP A 63 -16.60 1.11 -8.43
CA TRP A 63 -15.22 1.17 -8.90
C TRP A 63 -15.14 1.69 -10.34
N PHE A 64 -15.90 1.09 -11.26
CA PHE A 64 -15.91 1.47 -12.67
C PHE A 64 -16.34 2.93 -12.88
N LEU A 65 -17.38 3.39 -12.18
CA LEU A 65 -17.88 4.76 -12.33
C LEU A 65 -16.87 5.80 -11.81
N PHE A 66 -16.25 5.54 -10.65
CA PHE A 66 -15.18 6.39 -10.11
C PHE A 66 -14.01 6.46 -11.08
N THR A 67 -13.59 5.31 -11.59
CA THR A 67 -12.49 5.19 -12.54
C THR A 67 -12.76 5.94 -13.85
N LEU A 68 -13.96 5.83 -14.41
CA LEU A 68 -14.36 6.55 -15.62
C LEU A 68 -14.45 8.07 -15.38
N PHE A 69 -15.01 8.48 -14.23
CA PHE A 69 -15.11 9.89 -13.85
C PHE A 69 -13.73 10.53 -13.73
N PHE A 70 -12.80 9.90 -13.01
CA PHE A 70 -11.44 10.41 -12.88
C PHE A 70 -10.70 10.44 -14.22
N TRP A 71 -10.95 9.47 -15.11
CA TRP A 71 -10.38 9.48 -16.46
C TRP A 71 -10.88 10.67 -17.30
N LEU A 72 -12.15 11.05 -17.17
CA LEU A 72 -12.72 12.22 -17.87
C LEU A 72 -12.23 13.55 -17.30
N VAL A 73 -12.14 13.68 -15.98
CA VAL A 73 -11.77 14.93 -15.28
C VAL A 73 -10.25 15.16 -15.28
N SER A 74 -9.47 14.09 -15.19
CA SER A 74 -8.03 14.14 -15.42
C SER A 74 -7.83 14.34 -16.92
N VAL A 75 -7.36 15.50 -17.37
CA VAL A 75 -7.10 15.85 -18.77
C VAL A 75 -6.52 14.64 -19.53
N PHE A 76 -7.38 13.84 -20.19
CA PHE A 76 -7.02 12.61 -20.89
C PHE A 76 -6.22 11.56 -20.08
N GLY A 77 -6.39 11.51 -18.75
CA GLY A 77 -5.68 10.58 -17.86
C GLY A 77 -4.22 10.93 -17.59
N ILE A 78 -3.77 12.18 -17.83
CA ILE A 78 -2.39 12.63 -17.53
C ILE A 78 -2.13 12.67 -16.01
N PHE A 79 -3.12 13.02 -15.19
CA PHE A 79 -3.05 13.04 -13.72
C PHE A 79 -3.70 11.81 -13.08
N ASP A 80 -3.73 10.68 -13.77
CA ASP A 80 -4.38 9.49 -13.28
C ASP A 80 -3.54 8.80 -12.19
N VAL A 81 -3.79 9.16 -10.93
CA VAL A 81 -3.10 8.64 -9.73
C VAL A 81 -3.68 7.29 -9.27
N HIS A 82 -4.77 6.80 -9.87
CA HIS A 82 -5.60 5.75 -9.27
C HIS A 82 -5.45 4.40 -9.94
N GLY A 83 -4.38 3.69 -9.57
CA GLY A 83 -4.27 2.25 -9.74
C GLY A 83 -3.75 1.62 -8.45
N ASP A 84 -4.33 0.48 -8.05
CA ASP A 84 -3.74 -0.41 -7.05
C ASP A 84 -2.48 -1.03 -7.70
N GLY A 85 -1.41 -0.24 -7.89
CA GLY A 85 -0.30 -0.56 -8.80
C GLY A 85 0.39 -1.89 -8.50
N SER A 86 0.36 -2.33 -7.25
CA SER A 86 0.94 -3.61 -6.83
C SER A 86 -0.05 -4.78 -6.89
N CYS A 87 -1.37 -4.58 -6.79
CA CYS A 87 -2.40 -5.65 -6.68
C CYS A 87 -2.16 -6.68 -5.55
N TYR A 88 -1.22 -6.43 -4.64
CA TYR A 88 -0.91 -7.32 -3.54
C TYR A 88 -1.66 -6.88 -2.29
N ALA A 89 -2.39 -7.80 -1.68
CA ALA A 89 -2.92 -7.64 -0.34
C ALA A 89 -1.79 -7.80 0.67
N VAL A 90 -1.75 -6.88 1.62
CA VAL A 90 -0.81 -6.83 2.73
C VAL A 90 -1.64 -6.97 4.00
N ASN A 91 -1.42 -8.04 4.75
CA ASN A 91 -1.94 -8.22 6.10
C ASN A 91 -0.91 -8.99 6.91
N ALA A 92 0.17 -8.29 7.25
CA ALA A 92 1.26 -8.84 8.02
C ALA A 92 1.14 -8.41 9.48
N ARG A 93 1.37 -9.33 10.40
CA ARG A 93 1.25 -9.17 11.84
C ARG A 93 2.46 -9.79 12.53
N LEU A 94 3.08 -9.01 13.39
CA LEU A 94 4.21 -9.36 14.23
C LEU A 94 3.86 -8.97 15.66
N LYS A 95 4.05 -9.88 16.60
CA LYS A 95 4.08 -9.52 18.02
C LYS A 95 5.52 -9.32 18.45
N ALA A 96 5.75 -8.30 19.26
CA ALA A 96 7.01 -8.09 19.95
C ALA A 96 6.75 -7.94 21.46
N LYS A 97 7.58 -8.57 22.28
CA LYS A 97 7.50 -8.50 23.74
C LYS A 97 8.85 -8.10 24.32
N SER A 98 8.86 -7.12 25.21
CA SER A 98 10.06 -6.70 25.91
C SER A 98 9.75 -6.22 27.33
N ASP A 99 10.60 -6.65 28.27
CA ASP A 99 10.52 -6.26 29.68
C ASP A 99 11.04 -4.83 29.95
N GLY A 100 11.63 -4.16 28.95
CA GLY A 100 12.13 -2.79 29.04
C GLY A 100 12.09 -2.03 27.72
N ASP A 101 12.92 -0.99 27.62
CA ASP A 101 13.09 -0.26 26.36
C ASP A 101 13.80 -1.15 25.35
N ALA A 102 13.23 -1.25 24.15
CA ALA A 102 13.73 -2.14 23.11
C ALA A 102 13.80 -1.44 21.75
N SER A 103 14.67 -1.94 20.88
CA SER A 103 14.67 -1.59 19.47
C SER A 103 14.15 -2.73 18.60
N LEU A 104 13.48 -2.38 17.52
CA LEU A 104 13.04 -3.31 16.49
C LEU A 104 13.25 -2.68 15.12
N THR A 105 13.98 -3.36 14.25
CA THR A 105 14.26 -2.92 12.89
C THR A 105 13.62 -3.86 11.88
N LEU A 106 12.68 -3.32 11.10
CA LEU A 106 11.98 -4.03 10.04
C LEU A 106 12.51 -3.59 8.68
N LYS A 107 12.77 -4.54 7.78
CA LYS A 107 13.09 -4.26 6.38
C LYS A 107 11.98 -4.76 5.48
N PHE A 108 11.34 -3.85 4.75
CA PHE A 108 10.27 -4.23 3.81
C PHE A 108 10.84 -4.84 2.54
N GLY A 109 10.25 -5.98 2.15
CA GLY A 109 10.59 -6.75 0.96
C GLY A 109 9.91 -6.23 -0.31
N LEU A 110 10.33 -6.78 -1.45
CA LEU A 110 9.71 -6.51 -2.75
C LEU A 110 8.36 -7.22 -2.89
N PHE A 111 7.46 -6.60 -3.66
CA PHE A 111 6.16 -7.17 -3.99
C PHE A 111 6.29 -8.44 -4.84
N LYS A 112 6.17 -9.61 -4.20
CA LYS A 112 6.16 -10.91 -4.85
C LYS A 112 5.19 -11.83 -4.13
N ASP A 113 4.35 -12.54 -4.89
CA ASP A 113 3.38 -13.48 -4.33
C ASP A 113 4.09 -14.54 -3.48
N GLY A 114 3.62 -14.74 -2.25
CA GLY A 114 4.22 -15.69 -1.31
C GLY A 114 5.51 -15.21 -0.64
N ALA A 115 6.05 -14.03 -0.99
CA ALA A 115 7.25 -13.48 -0.35
C ALA A 115 6.91 -12.75 0.97
N PRO A 116 7.88 -12.65 1.90
CA PRO A 116 7.66 -11.96 3.15
C PRO A 116 7.44 -10.45 2.96
N VAL A 117 6.52 -9.88 3.73
CA VAL A 117 6.21 -8.44 3.69
C VAL A 117 7.36 -7.64 4.29
N PHE A 118 7.84 -8.09 5.44
CA PHE A 118 9.01 -7.55 6.10
C PHE A 118 9.92 -8.67 6.61
N THR A 119 11.15 -8.31 6.96
CA THR A 119 12.07 -9.17 7.70
C THR A 119 12.55 -8.42 8.92
N VAL A 120 12.58 -9.08 10.08
CA VAL A 120 13.21 -8.56 11.28
C VAL A 120 14.73 -8.59 11.08
N VAL A 121 15.36 -7.42 11.04
CA VAL A 121 16.82 -7.29 10.83
C VAL A 121 17.56 -7.25 12.16
N GLN A 122 16.95 -6.61 13.15
CA GLN A 122 17.50 -6.46 14.49
C GLN A 122 16.35 -6.31 15.48
N SER A 123 16.42 -6.98 16.62
CA SER A 123 15.46 -6.80 17.70
C SER A 123 16.08 -7.07 19.06
N ASP A 124 15.76 -6.21 20.03
CA ASP A 124 16.02 -6.42 21.45
C ASP A 124 14.77 -6.96 22.18
N ALA A 125 13.74 -7.31 21.43
CA ALA A 125 12.47 -7.85 21.92
C ALA A 125 12.30 -9.29 21.41
N GLU A 126 11.60 -10.11 22.18
CA GLU A 126 11.14 -11.41 21.70
C GLU A 126 10.08 -11.15 20.60
N THR A 127 10.27 -11.73 19.42
CA THR A 127 9.39 -11.48 18.27
C THR A 127 8.73 -12.77 17.79
N GLU A 128 7.43 -12.69 17.53
CA GLU A 128 6.62 -13.79 17.01
C GLU A 128 5.90 -13.31 15.73
N GLU A 129 6.24 -13.92 14.59
CA GLU A 129 5.58 -13.66 13.31
C GLU A 129 4.27 -14.46 13.22
N ILE A 130 3.13 -13.76 13.19
CA ILE A 130 1.80 -14.40 13.07
C ILE A 130 1.41 -14.55 11.60
N SER A 131 1.60 -13.48 10.82
CA SER A 131 1.37 -13.48 9.38
C SER A 131 2.35 -12.55 8.72
N ASN A 132 3.00 -12.97 7.63
CA ASN A 132 4.03 -12.13 7.01
C ASN A 132 4.20 -12.51 5.55
N VAL A 133 3.13 -12.45 4.76
CA VAL A 133 3.18 -12.87 3.35
C VAL A 133 2.40 -11.90 2.48
N TYR A 134 2.97 -11.48 1.36
CA TYR A 134 2.22 -10.81 0.30
C TYR A 134 1.31 -11.81 -0.41
N ALA A 135 0.03 -11.47 -0.51
CA ALA A 135 -0.94 -12.27 -1.25
C ALA A 135 -1.39 -11.53 -2.51
N LEU A 136 -1.25 -12.14 -3.68
CA LEU A 136 -1.77 -11.54 -4.90
C LEU A 136 -3.31 -11.57 -4.93
N ASP A 137 -3.93 -10.39 -4.96
CA ASP A 137 -5.37 -10.29 -5.16
C ASP A 137 -5.69 -10.42 -6.67
N LYS A 138 -6.19 -11.60 -7.05
CA LYS A 138 -6.60 -11.91 -8.43
C LYS A 138 -7.70 -10.97 -8.93
N ARG A 139 -8.59 -10.49 -8.06
CA ARG A 139 -9.67 -9.56 -8.40
C ARG A 139 -9.08 -8.18 -8.70
N ALA A 140 -8.16 -7.70 -7.87
CA ALA A 140 -7.44 -6.44 -8.11
C ALA A 140 -6.66 -6.51 -9.43
N LYS A 141 -5.93 -7.61 -9.67
CA LYS A 141 -5.17 -7.84 -10.91
C LYS A 141 -6.07 -7.81 -12.15
N ARG A 142 -7.23 -8.47 -12.10
CA ARG A 142 -8.19 -8.47 -13.21
C ARG A 142 -8.75 -7.07 -13.47
N ARG A 143 -9.09 -6.33 -12.42
CA ARG A 143 -9.63 -4.97 -12.52
C ARG A 143 -8.61 -3.99 -13.09
N ASN A 144 -7.36 -4.01 -12.63
CA ASN A 144 -6.31 -3.19 -13.21
C ASN A 144 -6.11 -3.48 -14.70
N ARG A 145 -6.20 -4.74 -15.13
CA ARG A 145 -6.16 -5.09 -16.56
C ARG A 145 -7.34 -4.49 -17.33
N ILE A 146 -8.56 -4.63 -16.82
CA ILE A 146 -9.76 -4.04 -17.43
C ILE A 146 -9.61 -2.52 -17.52
N TYR A 147 -9.10 -1.89 -16.45
CA TYR A 147 -8.90 -0.45 -16.43
C TYR A 147 -7.93 0.01 -17.52
N GLY A 148 -6.78 -0.65 -17.66
CA GLY A 148 -5.82 -0.35 -18.72
C GLY A 148 -6.45 -0.44 -20.11
N ILE A 149 -7.27 -1.47 -20.36
CA ILE A 149 -7.97 -1.64 -21.65
C ILE A 149 -8.96 -0.50 -21.88
N VAL A 150 -9.83 -0.20 -20.89
CA VAL A 150 -10.83 0.87 -21.00
C VAL A 150 -10.14 2.20 -21.27
N ARG A 151 -9.06 2.51 -20.54
CA ARG A 151 -8.27 3.73 -20.74
C ARG A 151 -7.76 3.87 -22.17
N ILE A 152 -7.22 2.80 -22.76
CA ILE A 152 -6.74 2.80 -24.15
C ILE A 152 -7.89 3.02 -25.13
N LEU A 153 -8.99 2.27 -24.98
CA LEU A 153 -10.16 2.38 -25.86
C LEU A 153 -10.78 3.78 -25.80
N SER A 154 -10.90 4.34 -24.61
CA SER A 154 -11.42 5.69 -24.42
C SER A 154 -10.49 6.75 -25.03
N ALA A 155 -9.16 6.58 -24.95
CA ALA A 155 -8.22 7.49 -25.62
C ALA A 155 -8.35 7.44 -27.15
N ILE A 156 -8.48 6.24 -27.73
CA ILE A 156 -8.72 6.07 -29.18
C ILE A 156 -10.03 6.72 -29.59
N ALA A 157 -11.10 6.51 -28.81
CA ALA A 157 -12.41 7.09 -29.10
C ALA A 157 -12.38 8.62 -29.12
N VAL A 158 -11.67 9.26 -28.17
CA VAL A 158 -11.56 10.73 -28.19
C VAL A 158 -10.68 11.22 -29.32
N ALA A 159 -9.57 10.54 -29.65
CA ALA A 159 -8.76 10.89 -30.80
C ALA A 159 -9.56 10.83 -32.12
N ALA A 160 -10.38 9.79 -32.29
CA ALA A 160 -11.26 9.65 -33.45
C ALA A 160 -12.34 10.75 -33.49
N ALA A 161 -12.95 11.08 -32.35
CA ALA A 161 -13.93 12.16 -32.26
C ALA A 161 -13.31 13.53 -32.61
N LEU A 162 -12.10 13.81 -32.14
CA LEU A 162 -11.37 15.04 -32.49
C LEU A 162 -11.03 15.09 -33.98
N ALA A 163 -10.57 13.98 -34.56
CA ALA A 163 -10.31 13.90 -36.00
C ALA A 163 -11.58 14.14 -36.82
N ALA A 164 -12.72 13.53 -36.45
CA ALA A 164 -13.99 13.75 -37.12
C ALA A 164 -14.46 15.21 -37.04
N LEU A 165 -14.25 15.90 -35.92
CA LEU A 165 -14.58 17.32 -35.78
C LEU A 165 -13.70 18.24 -36.63
N ILE A 166 -12.43 17.88 -36.82
CA ILE A 166 -11.47 18.67 -37.61
C ILE A 166 -11.67 18.43 -39.11
N PHE A 167 -11.81 17.17 -39.53
CA PHE A 167 -11.85 16.79 -40.95
C PHE A 167 -13.27 16.69 -41.52
N GLY A 168 -14.29 16.46 -40.69
CA GLY A 168 -15.69 16.36 -41.12
C GLY A 168 -16.42 17.71 -41.19
N ARG A 169 -15.73 18.81 -40.93
CA ARG A 169 -16.26 20.18 -40.96
C ARG A 169 -15.78 20.99 -42.17
N ASN A 170 -15.05 20.35 -43.09
CA ASN A 170 -14.75 20.81 -44.44
C ASN A 170 -15.73 20.18 -45.44
#